data_AF-D3S0S0-F1
#
_entry.id   AF-D3S0S0-F1
#
_cell.length_a   1.000
_cell.length_b   1.000
_cell.length_c   1.000
_cell.angle_alpha   90.00
_cell.angle_beta   90.00
_cell.angle_gamma   90.00
#
_symmetry.space_group_name_H-M   'P 1'
#
loop_
_entity.id
_entity.type
_entity.pdbx_description
1 polymer ?
#
loop_
_entity_poly.entity_id
_entity_poly.type
_entity_poly.pdbx_seq_one_letter_code
_entity_poly.pdbx_strand_id
1 'polypeptide(L)'
;MREEALKDLVSAIFGMKKGECEYYPCHFEGQDCSLCFCPFYPCLYNAFGRLKNFKVWSCVECTWIHEKENVEKVVEYFSFVPVQKIAEMSWIELNKAFQKIVFGEEVWEEVNGVYSLLKMNEGLGSELIDVRIENYNVAEVRKINRVEEAKHVLTLYDPGLD
;
A
#
# COMPACT_ATOMS: atom_id res chain seq x y z
N MET A 1 9.29 -8.58 3.63
CA MET A 1 8.05 -7.83 3.92
C MET A 1 6.80 -8.57 3.44
N ARG A 2 6.68 -8.91 2.15
CA ARG A 2 5.47 -9.58 1.61
C ARG A 2 5.09 -10.88 2.35
N GLU A 3 6.06 -11.75 2.61
CA GLU A 3 5.81 -13.01 3.32
C GLU A 3 5.26 -12.79 4.72
N GLU A 4 5.85 -11.88 5.48
CA GLU A 4 5.37 -11.53 6.82
C GLU A 4 3.98 -10.89 6.80
N ALA A 5 3.70 -10.01 5.82
CA ALA A 5 2.37 -9.44 5.65
C ALA A 5 1.31 -10.51 5.29
N LEU A 6 1.70 -11.53 4.52
CA LEU A 6 0.81 -12.66 4.22
C LEU A 6 0.56 -13.53 5.47
N LYS A 7 1.60 -13.81 6.27
CA LYS A 7 1.45 -14.54 7.55
C LYS A 7 0.51 -13.80 8.49
N ASP A 8 0.74 -12.50 8.70
CA ASP A 8 -0.10 -11.64 9.53
C ASP A 8 -1.56 -11.66 9.06
N LEU A 9 -1.79 -11.43 7.76
CA LEU A 9 -3.13 -11.42 7.19
C LEU A 9 -3.86 -12.76 7.34
N VAL A 10 -3.18 -13.87 7.04
CA VAL A 10 -3.76 -15.21 7.16
C VAL A 10 -4.08 -15.56 8.61
N SER A 11 -3.15 -15.26 9.53
CA SER A 11 -3.40 -15.43 10.96
C SER A 11 -4.60 -14.62 11.44
N ALA A 12 -4.72 -13.36 11.01
CA ALA A 12 -5.84 -12.50 11.36
C ALA A 12 -7.18 -13.02 10.80
N ILE A 13 -7.22 -13.49 9.55
CA ILE A 13 -8.41 -14.12 8.93
C ILE A 13 -8.90 -15.31 9.74
N PHE A 14 -8.00 -16.12 10.29
CA PHE A 14 -8.34 -17.28 11.11
C PHE A 14 -8.51 -16.96 12.60
N GLY A 15 -8.53 -15.68 12.99
CA GLY A 15 -8.73 -15.26 14.38
C GLY A 15 -7.58 -15.66 15.31
N MET A 16 -6.40 -15.91 14.77
CA MET A 16 -5.21 -16.22 15.57
C MET A 16 -4.71 -14.94 16.24
N LYS A 17 -4.54 -14.98 17.55
CA LYS A 17 -3.96 -13.84 18.28
C LYS A 17 -2.47 -13.77 18.03
N LYS A 18 -2.00 -12.60 17.61
CA LYS A 18 -0.57 -12.29 17.64
C LYS A 18 -0.11 -12.23 19.09
N GLY A 19 1.05 -12.82 19.37
CA GLY A 19 1.68 -12.74 20.69
C GLY A 19 2.20 -11.34 21.00
N GLU A 20 3.01 -11.23 22.05
CA GLU A 20 3.69 -9.97 22.36
C GLU A 20 4.54 -9.52 21.17
N CYS A 21 4.38 -8.25 20.78
CA CYS A 21 5.09 -7.64 19.66
C CYS A 21 6.31 -6.90 20.19
N GLU A 22 7.51 -7.30 19.76
CA GLU A 22 8.79 -6.67 20.15
C GLU A 22 8.89 -5.19 19.72
N TYR A 23 8.09 -4.79 18.73
CA TYR A 23 8.05 -3.44 18.20
C TYR A 23 6.96 -2.57 18.83
N TYR A 24 6.23 -3.04 19.85
CA TYR A 24 5.10 -2.29 20.41
C TYR A 24 5.54 -1.15 21.35
N PRO A 25 4.98 0.08 21.19
CA PRO A 25 4.22 0.57 20.03
C PRO A 25 5.17 0.98 18.89
N CYS A 26 4.82 0.67 17.64
CA CYS A 26 5.61 1.10 16.48
C CYS A 26 5.14 2.43 15.88
N HIS A 27 3.87 2.80 16.11
CA HIS A 27 3.26 4.06 15.66
C HIS A 27 2.56 4.81 16.79
N PHE A 28 1.74 4.15 17.61
CA PHE A 28 1.00 4.80 18.71
C PHE A 28 0.55 3.81 19.81
N GLU A 29 0.28 4.33 21.00
CA GLU A 29 -0.21 3.51 22.13
C GLU A 29 -1.63 2.98 21.86
N GLY A 30 -1.85 1.69 22.08
CA GLY A 30 -3.15 1.04 21.83
C GLY A 30 -3.35 0.59 20.38
N GLN A 31 -2.32 0.66 19.54
CA GLN A 31 -2.37 0.17 18.17
C GLN A 31 -2.72 -1.33 18.05
N ASP A 32 -3.47 -1.68 17.00
CA ASP A 32 -3.69 -3.06 16.60
C ASP A 32 -2.48 -3.56 15.79
N CYS A 33 -1.87 -4.65 16.25
CA CYS A 33 -0.68 -5.24 15.62
C CYS A 33 -0.99 -6.50 14.81
N SER A 34 -2.27 -6.86 14.62
CA SER A 34 -2.69 -8.05 13.87
C SER A 34 -2.18 -8.03 12.43
N LEU A 35 -2.03 -6.83 11.84
CA LEU A 35 -1.44 -6.59 10.52
C LEU A 35 -0.18 -5.72 10.63
N CYS A 36 0.77 -6.14 11.48
CA CYS A 36 2.00 -5.38 11.74
C CYS A 36 2.82 -5.13 10.46
N PHE A 37 2.79 -6.09 9.53
CA PHE A 37 3.29 -5.87 8.18
C PHE A 37 2.12 -5.55 7.25
N CYS A 38 2.15 -4.36 6.64
CA CYS A 38 1.07 -3.92 5.76
C CYS A 38 0.95 -4.82 4.52
N PRO A 39 -0.24 -5.42 4.26
CA PRO A 39 -0.45 -6.28 3.08
C PRO A 39 -0.45 -5.53 1.76
N PHE A 40 -0.55 -4.20 1.80
CA PHE A 40 -0.63 -3.32 0.64
C PHE A 40 0.68 -2.59 0.33
N TYR A 41 1.79 -2.93 0.99
CA TYR A 41 3.06 -2.26 0.75
C TYR A 41 3.64 -2.59 -0.65
N PRO A 42 4.17 -1.58 -1.38
CA PRO A 42 3.92 -0.15 -1.19
C PRO A 42 2.53 0.24 -1.73
N CYS A 43 1.74 1.00 -0.97
CA CYS A 43 0.40 1.41 -1.42
C CYS A 43 0.43 2.57 -2.41
N LEU A 44 1.53 3.34 -2.42
CA LEU A 44 1.73 4.53 -3.24
C LEU A 44 0.59 5.56 -3.09
N TYR A 45 0.05 5.67 -1.88
CA TYR A 45 -0.94 6.68 -1.51
C TYR A 45 -0.35 7.66 -0.50
N ASN A 46 -0.18 8.92 -0.90
CA ASN A 46 0.57 9.93 -0.16
C ASN A 46 -0.05 10.29 1.21
N ALA A 47 -1.33 9.99 1.43
CA ALA A 47 -1.94 10.14 2.75
C ALA A 47 -1.44 9.09 3.77
N PHE A 48 -0.99 7.92 3.30
CA PHE A 48 -0.61 6.76 4.13
C PHE A 48 0.87 6.39 4.00
N GLY A 49 1.68 7.27 3.44
CA GLY A 49 3.11 7.05 3.28
C GLY A 49 3.70 8.04 2.29
N ARG A 50 5.01 7.91 2.04
CA ARG A 50 5.72 8.79 1.13
C ARG A 50 6.94 8.12 0.53
N LEU A 51 7.36 8.59 -0.63
CA LEU A 51 8.62 8.16 -1.23
C LEU A 51 9.79 8.93 -0.61
N LYS A 52 10.64 8.26 0.16
CA LYS A 52 11.84 8.85 0.76
C LYS A 52 13.05 8.78 -0.18
N ASN A 53 13.79 9.87 -0.26
CA ASN A 53 15.01 10.00 -1.06
C ASN A 53 14.81 9.55 -2.53
N PHE A 54 13.59 9.71 -3.05
CA PHE A 54 13.20 9.26 -4.39
C PHE A 54 13.46 7.77 -4.69
N LYS A 55 13.49 6.92 -3.65
CA LYS A 55 13.92 5.51 -3.78
C LYS A 55 13.04 4.50 -3.04
N VAL A 56 12.60 4.83 -1.82
CA VAL A 56 11.96 3.86 -0.94
C VAL A 56 10.62 4.39 -0.48
N TRP A 57 9.56 3.58 -0.59
CA TRP A 57 8.27 3.90 0.00
C TRP A 57 8.33 3.73 1.52
N SER A 58 7.95 4.75 2.27
CA SER A 58 8.03 4.80 3.73
C SER A 58 6.65 4.96 4.33
N CYS A 59 6.24 4.00 5.16
CA CYS A 59 5.01 4.04 5.95
C CYS A 59 5.25 4.44 7.42
N VAL A 60 6.39 5.06 7.75
CA VAL A 60 6.78 5.36 9.15
C VAL A 60 5.79 6.25 9.90
N GLU A 61 5.03 7.09 9.18
CA GLU A 61 3.98 7.96 9.75
C GLU A 61 2.56 7.43 9.51
N CYS A 62 2.43 6.23 8.96
CA CYS A 62 1.13 5.65 8.64
C CYS A 62 0.53 4.94 9.84
N THR A 63 -0.55 5.48 10.41
CA THR A 63 -1.32 4.82 11.47
C THR A 63 -2.43 3.93 10.93
N TRP A 64 -2.82 4.10 9.67
CA TRP A 64 -4.07 3.56 9.11
C TRP A 64 -4.21 2.05 9.33
N ILE A 65 -3.18 1.25 9.03
CA ILE A 65 -3.24 -0.22 9.15
C ILE A 65 -3.17 -0.71 10.61
N HIS A 66 -2.90 0.20 11.55
CA HIS A 66 -2.82 -0.08 12.98
C HIS A 66 -4.06 0.39 13.75
N GLU A 67 -4.99 1.07 13.09
CA GLU A 67 -6.29 1.39 13.64
C GLU A 67 -7.19 0.15 13.57
N LYS A 68 -7.75 -0.23 14.71
CA LYS A 68 -8.57 -1.45 14.87
C LYS A 68 -9.67 -1.56 13.79
N GLU A 69 -10.40 -0.49 13.54
CA GLU A 69 -11.49 -0.48 12.55
C GLU A 69 -10.99 -0.77 11.13
N ASN A 70 -9.77 -0.35 10.78
CA ASN A 70 -9.20 -0.60 9.46
C ASN A 70 -8.63 -2.02 9.36
N VAL A 71 -8.04 -2.55 10.44
CA VAL A 71 -7.66 -3.97 10.53
C VAL A 71 -8.88 -4.85 10.29
N GLU A 72 -10.00 -4.58 10.98
CA GLU A 72 -11.25 -5.33 10.83
C GLU A 72 -11.76 -5.30 9.39
N LYS A 73 -11.78 -4.13 8.73
CA LYS A 73 -12.17 -4.01 7.31
C LYS A 73 -11.28 -4.83 6.37
N VAL A 74 -9.97 -4.82 6.59
CA VAL A 74 -9.02 -5.58 5.76
C VAL A 74 -9.24 -7.08 5.95
N VAL A 75 -9.37 -7.53 7.19
CA VAL A 75 -9.62 -8.95 7.50
C VAL A 75 -10.95 -9.41 6.92
N GLU A 76 -12.01 -8.62 7.08
CA GLU A 76 -13.33 -8.91 6.52
C GLU A 76 -13.25 -9.05 4.98
N TYR A 77 -12.63 -8.08 4.29
CA TYR A 77 -12.49 -8.10 2.84
C TYR A 77 -11.82 -9.39 2.34
N PHE A 78 -10.74 -9.82 3.01
CA PHE A 78 -9.99 -11.01 2.60
C PHE A 78 -10.56 -12.33 3.13
N SER A 79 -11.46 -12.31 4.12
CA SER A 79 -12.08 -13.53 4.67
C SER A 79 -12.88 -14.34 3.64
N PHE A 80 -13.33 -13.69 2.58
CA PHE A 80 -14.06 -14.32 1.47
C PHE A 80 -13.15 -14.72 0.29
N VAL A 81 -11.84 -14.48 0.39
CA VAL A 81 -10.87 -14.77 -0.66
C VAL A 81 -10.06 -16.02 -0.29
N PRO A 82 -9.95 -17.03 -1.17
CA PRO A 82 -9.11 -18.19 -0.90
C PRO A 82 -7.66 -17.80 -0.63
N VAL A 83 -7.06 -18.35 0.43
CA VAL A 83 -5.67 -18.02 0.85
C VAL A 83 -4.66 -18.22 -0.29
N GLN A 84 -4.82 -19.27 -1.09
CA GLN A 84 -3.99 -19.52 -2.27
C GLN A 84 -4.05 -18.36 -3.26
N LYS A 85 -5.27 -17.82 -3.50
CA LYS A 85 -5.45 -16.66 -4.36
C LYS A 85 -4.80 -15.42 -3.76
N ILE A 86 -4.93 -15.18 -2.44
CA ILE A 86 -4.26 -14.06 -1.77
C ILE A 86 -2.74 -14.14 -1.93
N ALA A 87 -2.16 -15.34 -1.80
CA ALA A 87 -0.73 -15.56 -1.95
C ALA A 87 -0.22 -15.27 -3.38
N GLU A 88 -1.05 -15.53 -4.39
CA GLU A 88 -0.73 -15.36 -5.81
C GLU A 88 -1.05 -13.97 -6.36
N MET A 89 -1.82 -13.15 -5.64
CA MET A 89 -2.19 -11.79 -6.08
C MET A 89 -0.99 -10.92 -6.40
N SER A 90 -0.95 -10.40 -7.62
CA SER A 90 0.00 -9.37 -8.05
C SER A 90 -0.11 -8.10 -7.20
N TRP A 91 0.93 -7.25 -7.26
CA TRP A 91 0.89 -5.94 -6.60
C TRP A 91 -0.30 -5.08 -7.05
N ILE A 92 -0.67 -5.13 -8.34
CA ILE A 92 -1.83 -4.38 -8.87
C ILE A 92 -3.13 -4.89 -8.24
N GLU A 93 -3.31 -6.20 -8.11
CA GLU A 93 -4.52 -6.77 -7.49
C GLU A 93 -4.63 -6.40 -6.01
N LEU A 94 -3.51 -6.41 -5.27
CA LEU A 94 -3.47 -5.93 -3.89
C LEU A 94 -3.78 -4.43 -3.80
N ASN A 95 -3.25 -3.63 -4.71
CA ASN A 95 -3.50 -2.20 -4.75
C ASN A 95 -4.98 -1.88 -5.08
N LYS A 96 -5.61 -2.64 -5.97
CA LYS A 96 -7.05 -2.55 -6.23
C LYS A 96 -7.89 -2.96 -5.02
N ALA A 97 -7.49 -4.02 -4.31
CA ALA A 97 -8.15 -4.41 -3.06
C ALA A 97 -8.04 -3.30 -2.01
N PHE A 98 -6.85 -2.71 -1.85
CA PHE A 98 -6.63 -1.53 -1.01
C PHE A 98 -7.59 -0.38 -1.37
N GLN A 99 -7.70 -0.03 -2.64
CA GLN A 99 -8.59 1.04 -3.09
C GLN A 99 -10.06 0.76 -2.74
N LYS A 100 -10.54 -0.47 -2.96
CA LYS A 100 -11.91 -0.85 -2.57
C LYS A 100 -12.14 -0.72 -1.07
N ILE A 101 -11.16 -1.09 -0.26
CA ILE A 101 -11.27 -1.01 1.20
C ILE A 101 -11.26 0.45 1.68
N VAL A 102 -10.42 1.29 1.08
CA VAL A 102 -10.23 2.69 1.52
C VAL A 102 -11.28 3.64 0.95
N PHE A 103 -11.58 3.51 -0.35
CA PHE A 103 -12.44 4.42 -1.09
C PHE A 103 -13.83 3.84 -1.41
N GLY A 104 -14.05 2.54 -1.17
CA GLY A 104 -15.27 1.84 -1.57
C GLY A 104 -15.29 1.42 -3.06
N GLU A 105 -14.34 1.89 -3.86
CA GLU A 105 -14.25 1.61 -5.29
C GLU A 105 -12.78 1.61 -5.78
N GLU A 106 -12.59 1.11 -7.01
CA GLU A 106 -11.32 1.27 -7.73
C GLU A 106 -11.27 2.70 -8.31
N VAL A 107 -10.34 3.51 -7.83
CA VAL A 107 -10.14 4.91 -8.25
C VAL A 107 -8.97 5.08 -9.24
N TRP A 108 -8.22 4.00 -9.51
CA TRP A 108 -7.19 3.98 -10.54
C TRP A 108 -7.78 4.17 -11.95
N GLU A 109 -6.90 4.50 -12.89
CA GLU A 109 -7.25 4.55 -14.30
C GLU A 109 -6.14 3.99 -15.19
N GLU A 110 -6.48 3.54 -16.38
CA GLU A 110 -5.48 3.14 -17.38
C GLU A 110 -5.11 4.36 -18.22
N VAL A 111 -3.83 4.72 -18.21
CA VAL A 111 -3.30 5.82 -19.04
C VAL A 111 -2.21 5.24 -19.93
N ASN A 112 -2.40 5.23 -21.24
CA ASN A 112 -1.41 4.67 -22.19
C ASN A 112 -0.98 3.22 -21.87
N GLY A 113 -1.93 2.40 -21.39
CA GLY A 113 -1.66 1.01 -21.01
C GLY A 113 -0.89 0.85 -19.68
N VAL A 114 -0.69 1.93 -18.92
CA VAL A 114 -0.07 1.90 -17.59
C VAL A 114 -1.09 2.11 -16.48
N TYR A 115 -0.81 1.53 -15.31
CA TYR A 115 -1.64 1.64 -14.11
C TYR A 115 -1.41 3.01 -13.46
N SER A 116 -2.41 3.89 -13.51
CA SER A 116 -2.33 5.27 -13.00
C SER A 116 -3.03 5.43 -11.65
N LEU A 117 -2.31 6.01 -10.70
CA LEU A 117 -2.79 6.39 -9.37
C LEU A 117 -2.90 7.91 -9.20
N LEU A 118 -2.97 8.67 -10.30
CA LEU A 118 -3.08 10.12 -10.25
C LEU A 118 -4.35 10.58 -9.52
N LYS A 119 -5.48 9.88 -9.68
CA LYS A 119 -6.71 10.20 -8.94
C LYS A 119 -6.63 9.90 -7.44
N MET A 120 -5.72 9.01 -7.05
CA MET A 120 -5.47 8.73 -5.63
C MET A 120 -4.61 9.82 -4.99
N ASN A 121 -3.74 10.46 -5.76
CA ASN A 121 -2.72 11.34 -5.21
C ASN A 121 -2.90 12.75 -5.76
N GLU A 122 -3.08 13.71 -4.87
CA GLU A 122 -3.17 15.12 -5.22
C GLU A 122 -2.29 15.93 -4.26
N GLY A 123 -1.73 17.05 -4.74
CA GLY A 123 -0.89 17.91 -3.92
C GLY A 123 -0.31 19.07 -4.71
N LEU A 124 -0.34 20.28 -4.12
CA LEU A 124 0.26 21.46 -4.73
C LEU A 124 1.78 21.27 -4.87
N GLY A 125 2.31 21.36 -6.08
CA GLY A 125 3.75 21.16 -6.33
C GLY A 125 4.19 19.71 -6.50
N SER A 126 3.23 18.77 -6.65
CA SER A 126 3.54 17.38 -6.98
C SER A 126 4.17 17.23 -8.36
N GLU A 127 5.13 16.30 -8.46
CA GLU A 127 5.82 15.94 -9.69
C GLU A 127 5.32 14.59 -10.21
N LEU A 128 5.19 14.44 -11.54
CA LEU A 128 4.83 13.17 -12.15
C LEU A 128 6.01 12.19 -12.05
N ILE A 129 5.70 10.96 -11.63
CA ILE A 129 6.69 9.89 -11.53
C ILE A 129 6.20 8.58 -12.15
N ASP A 130 7.13 7.86 -12.74
CA ASP A 130 6.98 6.48 -13.20
C ASP A 130 7.70 5.55 -12.21
N VAL A 131 6.93 4.67 -11.55
CA VAL A 131 7.42 3.76 -10.51
C VAL A 131 7.40 2.33 -11.03
N ARG A 132 8.58 1.69 -11.12
CA ARG A 132 8.67 0.26 -11.37
C ARG A 132 8.56 -0.50 -10.05
N ILE A 133 7.57 -1.39 -9.97
CA ILE A 133 7.41 -2.32 -8.85
C ILE A 133 7.90 -3.70 -9.27
N GLU A 134 8.82 -4.28 -8.49
CA GLU A 134 9.29 -5.65 -8.65
C GLU A 134 9.19 -6.38 -7.31
N ASN A 135 8.61 -7.58 -7.31
CA ASN A 135 8.46 -8.39 -6.10
C ASN A 135 7.89 -7.59 -4.90
N TYR A 136 6.86 -6.76 -5.14
CA TYR A 136 6.20 -5.90 -4.14
C TYR A 136 7.12 -4.84 -3.50
N ASN A 137 8.17 -4.42 -4.20
CA ASN A 137 9.06 -3.35 -3.76
C ASN A 137 9.24 -2.31 -4.87
N VAL A 138 9.49 -1.07 -4.46
CA VAL A 138 9.93 -0.02 -5.39
C VAL A 138 11.32 -0.38 -5.91
N ALA A 139 11.41 -0.70 -7.20
CA ALA A 139 12.65 -1.07 -7.88
C ALA A 139 13.31 0.14 -8.55
N GLU A 140 12.50 1.03 -9.12
CA GLU A 140 12.97 2.25 -9.80
C GLU A 140 11.90 3.33 -9.70
N VAL A 141 12.34 4.57 -9.57
CA VAL A 141 11.49 5.75 -9.72
C VAL A 141 12.14 6.70 -10.72
N ARG A 142 11.36 7.17 -11.69
CA ARG A 142 11.80 8.16 -12.68
C ARG A 142 10.88 9.37 -12.63
N LYS A 143 11.45 10.57 -12.56
CA LYS A 143 10.68 11.79 -12.86
C LYS A 143 10.35 11.82 -14.34
N ILE A 144 9.13 12.16 -14.66
CA ILE A 144 8.64 12.33 -16.04
C ILE A 144 7.94 13.66 -16.16
N ASN A 145 7.89 14.23 -17.36
CA ASN A 145 7.26 15.54 -17.56
C ASN A 145 5.82 15.41 -18.06
N ARG A 146 5.46 14.26 -18.62
CA ARG A 146 4.15 14.01 -19.22
C ARG A 146 3.72 12.57 -19.01
N VAL A 147 2.41 12.35 -18.95
CA VAL A 147 1.81 11.03 -18.66
C VAL A 147 2.13 9.98 -19.73
N GLU A 148 2.42 10.41 -20.97
CA GLU A 148 2.79 9.51 -22.08
C GLU A 148 4.20 8.92 -21.94
N GLU A 149 5.02 9.43 -21.02
CA GLU A 149 6.37 8.93 -20.75
C GLU A 149 6.40 7.79 -19.73
N ALA A 150 5.25 7.53 -19.07
CA ALA A 150 5.09 6.46 -18.10
C ALA A 150 5.16 5.08 -18.78
N LYS A 151 5.77 4.12 -18.08
CA LYS A 151 5.95 2.74 -18.58
C LYS A 151 5.52 1.67 -17.56
N HIS A 152 5.32 2.05 -16.31
CA HIS A 152 5.06 1.14 -15.20
C HIS A 152 3.85 1.60 -14.40
N VAL A 153 4.04 2.18 -13.21
CA VAL A 153 2.98 2.77 -12.39
C VAL A 153 3.13 4.29 -12.44
N LEU A 154 2.11 4.97 -12.94
CA LEU A 154 2.05 6.42 -13.00
C LEU A 154 1.47 6.95 -11.68
N THR A 155 2.21 7.81 -10.97
CA THR A 155 1.71 8.46 -9.75
C THR A 155 2.39 9.82 -9.54
N LEU A 156 2.12 10.45 -8.40
CA LEU A 156 2.67 11.73 -7.99
C LEU A 156 3.68 11.56 -6.84
N TYR A 157 4.76 12.33 -6.92
CA TYR A 157 5.69 12.57 -5.82
C TYR A 157 5.51 13.98 -5.29
N ASP A 158 5.30 14.10 -3.99
CA ASP A 158 5.27 15.40 -3.31
C ASP A 158 6.62 15.64 -2.60
N PRO A 159 7.49 16.54 -3.12
CA PRO A 159 8.76 16.85 -2.49
C PRO A 159 8.62 17.57 -1.14
N GLY A 160 7.45 18.15 -0.84
CA GLY A 160 7.17 18.78 0.46
C GLY A 160 6.99 17.78 1.60
N LEU A 161 6.85 16.49 1.28
CA LEU A 161 6.67 15.42 2.27
C LEU A 161 7.97 14.65 2.58
N ASP A 162 9.04 14.79 1.79
CA ASP A 162 10.28 13.99 1.92
C ASP A 162 11.01 14.23 3.27
#